data_AF-A0A417CYA9-F1
#
_entry.id   AF-A0A417CYA9-F1
#
_cell.length_a   1.000
_cell.length_b   1.000
_cell.length_c   1.000
_cell.angle_alpha   90.00
_cell.angle_beta   90.00
_cell.angle_gamma   90.00
#
_symmetry.space_group_name_H-M   'P 1'
#
loop_
_entity.id
_entity.type
_entity.pdbx_description
1 polymer ?
#
loop_
_entity_poly.entity_id
_entity_poly.type
_entity_poly.pdbx_seq_one_letter_code
_entity_poly.pdbx_strand_id
1 'polypeptide(L)'
;MKKERRWFGRSLMTLTLIFFYLPIVFMVVFSFNKSKSLTHFTGFSMRWYQTMLKSHGMMSSLYITIIVAILATLISTIIGTITAIGLSQSGKRMRAFITHVDDFPLMNPDIVTAIGLMLLFITLNVQKGFVTLLLAHIAFCIPYVILSVMPRIRALDPNLADAAMDLGATPFQAIVQVIVPEIMPGIISGALIAFTMSFDDFIISYFVTGGGVKNLSIMVYTMSKRVNPSVNAISTVVVVLITLILIGMNVLPMLRKKSASLEMRPHRKGPKIVVALLVVCALVFSLFGMHKMGDQPYAGQTLHLYLPGEYINDEVVSRFEDQTGASVVIDNFDSNEQMYIKVANGESYDLLIPSDYMIQRLIQEGYLQKLDQKALKQTFAQINPAILDLAYDPNNAYSVPYFWGSVGISYDKRKVSQADLEREGFNIFLDPKYKGDIYLYDSERDSLMMALKALGYSMNTENEQELNDAYHWLEACVKTMNPEIVTDEIIDNMAQARKALGLIYSGDGAYVSSENRNMGFFMPNEGTNIWTDAMVIPKNAKNVPLALEFMKFIIQEANAKDNSEYVGYTSPNEKVEEELSQTTFKGISAYTPRTGYAKDEVFGYNETARKIIATLWSRVKVVASNAE
;
A
#
# COMPACT_ATOMS: atom_id res chain seq x y z
N MET A 1 15.50 51.87 0.61
CA MET A 1 14.41 50.89 0.39
C MET A 1 14.77 49.61 -0.42
N LYS A 2 16.01 49.40 -0.93
CA LYS A 2 16.35 48.18 -1.74
C LYS A 2 17.13 47.07 -1.00
N LYS A 3 17.65 47.31 0.22
CA LYS A 3 18.49 46.34 0.96
C LYS A 3 17.69 45.45 1.93
N GLU A 4 16.72 46.02 2.65
CA GLU A 4 15.90 45.28 3.62
C GLU A 4 14.93 44.28 2.99
N ARG A 5 14.29 44.65 1.86
CA ARG A 5 13.46 43.70 1.07
C ARG A 5 14.24 42.50 0.54
N ARG A 6 15.56 42.62 0.34
CA ARG A 6 16.43 41.51 -0.08
C ARG A 6 16.73 40.55 1.08
N TRP A 7 16.84 41.04 2.31
CA TRP A 7 17.05 40.17 3.47
C TRP A 7 15.77 39.41 3.81
N PHE A 8 14.63 40.09 3.85
CA PHE A 8 13.33 39.43 4.04
C PHE A 8 13.05 38.38 2.96
N GLY A 9 13.24 38.72 1.68
CA GLY A 9 13.04 37.76 0.58
C GLY A 9 14.00 36.56 0.61
N ARG A 10 15.26 36.77 0.99
CA ARG A 10 16.24 35.68 1.17
C ARG A 10 15.86 34.80 2.36
N SER A 11 15.52 35.38 3.50
CA SER A 11 15.08 34.65 4.69
C SER A 11 13.82 33.84 4.40
N LEU A 12 12.83 34.43 3.71
CA LEU A 12 11.62 33.72 3.29
C LEU A 12 11.96 32.56 2.36
N MET A 13 12.78 32.77 1.33
CA MET A 13 13.22 31.70 0.42
C MET A 13 13.97 30.59 1.18
N THR A 14 14.87 30.93 2.09
CA THR A 14 15.58 29.95 2.92
C THR A 14 14.62 29.18 3.82
N LEU A 15 13.67 29.84 4.48
CA LEU A 15 12.64 29.18 5.28
C LEU A 15 11.77 28.25 4.45
N THR A 16 11.37 28.68 3.24
CA THR A 16 10.62 27.84 2.31
C THR A 16 11.43 26.61 1.89
N LEU A 17 12.72 26.76 1.58
CA LEU A 17 13.59 25.62 1.27
C LEU A 17 13.72 24.67 2.47
N ILE A 18 13.95 25.20 3.67
CA ILE A 18 14.00 24.37 4.89
C ILE A 18 12.67 23.62 5.07
N PHE A 19 11.54 24.29 4.91
CA PHE A 19 10.22 23.68 5.07
C PHE A 19 10.01 22.49 4.12
N PHE A 20 10.40 22.60 2.84
CA PHE A 20 10.26 21.50 1.87
C PHE A 20 11.31 20.39 2.02
N TYR A 21 12.56 20.72 2.37
CA TYR A 21 13.63 19.73 2.45
C TYR A 21 13.76 19.05 3.83
N LEU A 22 13.30 19.70 4.91
CA LEU A 22 13.42 19.16 6.27
C LEU A 22 12.70 17.80 6.45
N PRO A 23 11.46 17.60 5.95
CA PRO A 23 10.81 16.29 6.02
C PRO A 23 11.57 15.20 5.26
N ILE A 24 12.16 15.53 4.11
CA ILE A 24 12.99 14.60 3.32
C ILE A 24 14.23 14.21 4.12
N VAL A 25 14.90 15.18 4.74
CA VAL A 25 16.07 14.91 5.61
C VAL A 25 15.66 14.05 6.80
N PHE A 26 14.53 14.34 7.44
CA PHE A 26 14.01 13.55 8.56
C PHE A 26 13.76 12.09 8.14
N MET A 27 13.08 11.88 7.01
CA MET A 27 12.85 10.56 6.41
C MET A 27 14.18 9.82 6.14
N VAL A 28 15.18 10.49 5.57
CA VAL A 28 16.51 9.92 5.30
C VAL A 28 17.26 9.59 6.59
N VAL A 29 17.07 10.34 7.68
CA VAL A 29 17.68 10.01 8.97
C VAL A 29 16.99 8.78 9.58
N PHE A 30 15.66 8.73 9.54
CA PHE A 30 14.87 7.64 10.10
C PHE A 30 14.95 6.34 9.29
N SER A 31 15.38 6.38 8.03
CA SER A 31 15.71 5.16 7.27
C SER A 31 16.85 4.36 7.89
N PHE A 32 17.71 5.01 8.70
CA PHE A 32 18.76 4.36 9.47
C PHE A 32 18.36 4.05 10.91
N ASN A 33 17.09 4.17 11.29
CA ASN A 33 16.65 3.88 12.66
C ASN A 33 16.70 2.38 12.96
N LYS A 34 17.12 2.00 14.17
CA LYS A 34 17.16 0.60 14.61
C LYS A 34 15.77 0.05 14.99
N SER A 35 14.89 0.91 15.52
CA SER A 35 13.54 0.55 15.95
C SER A 35 12.49 0.77 14.86
N LYS A 36 11.28 0.26 15.10
CA LYS A 36 10.09 0.56 14.29
C LYS A 36 9.50 1.95 14.50
N SER A 37 9.91 2.66 15.55
CA SER A 37 9.38 4.00 15.83
C SER A 37 9.72 5.01 14.71
N LEU A 38 8.71 5.73 14.25
CA LEU A 38 8.82 6.81 13.27
C LEU A 38 9.18 8.16 13.90
N THR A 39 9.14 8.25 15.23
CA THR A 39 9.30 9.50 15.98
C THR A 39 10.52 9.46 16.90
N HIS A 40 10.91 8.28 17.39
CA HIS A 40 12.06 8.12 18.27
C HIS A 40 13.24 7.42 17.57
N PHE A 41 14.34 8.15 17.40
CA PHE A 41 15.59 7.59 16.88
C PHE A 41 16.31 6.81 17.99
N THR A 42 16.25 5.48 17.93
CA THR A 42 16.80 4.61 18.98
C THR A 42 18.25 4.19 18.72
N GLY A 43 18.72 4.32 17.49
CA GLY A 43 20.11 4.04 17.11
C GLY A 43 20.27 3.84 15.60
N PHE A 44 21.51 3.84 15.13
CA PHE A 44 21.85 3.65 13.72
C PHE A 44 21.80 2.16 13.33
N SER A 45 21.17 1.84 12.20
CA SER A 45 21.05 0.50 11.65
C SER A 45 20.79 0.53 10.14
N MET A 46 21.29 -0.48 9.41
CA MET A 46 20.99 -0.69 7.98
C MET A 46 19.90 -1.74 7.75
N ARG A 47 19.20 -2.17 8.81
CA ARG A 47 18.22 -3.27 8.78
C ARG A 47 17.14 -3.06 7.72
N TRP A 48 16.58 -1.86 7.60
CA TRP A 48 15.51 -1.58 6.64
C TRP A 48 15.96 -1.71 5.19
N TYR A 49 17.21 -1.37 4.89
CA TYR A 49 17.80 -1.61 3.57
C TYR A 49 17.98 -3.11 3.30
N GLN A 50 18.37 -3.90 4.31
CA GLN A 50 18.45 -5.36 4.18
C GLN A 50 17.06 -5.99 3.97
N THR A 51 16.05 -5.55 4.73
CA THR A 51 14.65 -5.98 4.56
C THR A 51 14.13 -5.63 3.17
N MET A 52 14.45 -4.42 2.66
CA MET A 52 14.10 -4.02 1.30
C MET A 52 14.75 -4.93 0.25
N LEU A 53 16.04 -5.22 0.37
CA LEU A 53 16.76 -6.06 -0.60
C LEU A 53 16.31 -7.52 -0.59
N LYS A 54 15.77 -8.01 0.53
CA LYS A 54 15.23 -9.36 0.65
C LYS A 54 13.77 -9.49 0.17
N SER A 55 13.04 -8.39 0.07
CA SER A 55 11.66 -8.40 -0.40
C SER A 55 11.61 -8.41 -1.92
N HIS A 56 11.14 -9.53 -2.51
CA HIS A 56 10.87 -9.63 -3.95
C HIS A 56 9.87 -8.57 -4.40
N GLY A 57 8.83 -8.30 -3.60
CA GLY A 57 7.82 -7.28 -3.88
C GLY A 57 8.42 -5.87 -4.00
N MET A 58 9.19 -5.44 -2.99
CA MET A 58 9.84 -4.12 -2.99
C MET A 58 10.83 -3.97 -4.15
N MET A 59 11.65 -5.00 -4.39
CA MET A 59 12.62 -4.98 -5.48
C MET A 59 11.95 -5.00 -6.85
N SER A 60 10.89 -5.79 -7.02
CA SER A 60 10.05 -5.80 -8.23
C SER A 60 9.47 -4.42 -8.51
N SER A 61 8.94 -3.73 -7.50
CA SER A 61 8.43 -2.37 -7.65
C SER A 61 9.50 -1.36 -8.07
N LEU A 62 10.72 -1.48 -7.53
CA LEU A 62 11.86 -0.66 -7.96
C LEU A 62 12.19 -0.91 -9.44
N TYR A 63 12.28 -2.18 -9.86
CA TYR A 63 12.56 -2.53 -11.24
C TYR A 63 11.47 -2.08 -12.21
N ILE A 64 10.19 -2.30 -11.87
CA ILE A 64 9.05 -1.86 -12.66
C ILE A 64 9.11 -0.35 -12.89
N THR A 65 9.39 0.42 -11.84
CA THR A 65 9.49 1.90 -11.93
C THR A 65 10.58 2.34 -12.89
N ILE A 66 11.78 1.78 -12.73
CA ILE A 66 12.92 2.13 -13.60
C ILE A 66 12.64 1.74 -15.05
N ILE A 67 12.11 0.55 -15.29
CA ILE A 67 11.88 0.04 -16.64
C ILE A 67 10.74 0.79 -17.32
N VAL A 68 9.62 1.01 -16.64
CA VAL A 68 8.50 1.80 -17.18
C VAL A 68 8.97 3.21 -17.48
N ALA A 69 9.71 3.86 -16.56
CA ALA A 69 10.25 5.20 -16.80
C ALA A 69 11.14 5.25 -18.03
N ILE A 70 12.08 4.30 -18.18
CA ILE A 70 12.99 4.24 -19.34
C ILE A 70 12.23 3.96 -20.64
N LEU A 71 11.36 2.93 -20.66
CA LEU A 71 10.64 2.52 -21.86
C LEU A 71 9.65 3.60 -22.31
N ALA A 72 8.87 4.14 -21.36
CA ALA A 72 7.95 5.23 -21.65
C ALA A 72 8.70 6.45 -22.17
N THR A 73 9.84 6.82 -21.58
CA THR A 73 10.68 7.92 -22.06
C THR A 73 11.21 7.67 -23.47
N LEU A 74 11.77 6.49 -23.73
CA LEU A 74 12.34 6.15 -25.02
C LEU A 74 11.27 6.21 -26.12
N ILE A 75 10.14 5.54 -25.88
CA ILE A 75 9.06 5.41 -26.85
C ILE A 75 8.37 6.78 -27.06
N SER A 76 8.03 7.49 -25.98
CA SER A 76 7.44 8.84 -26.08
C SER A 76 8.39 9.84 -26.72
N THR A 77 9.70 9.76 -26.48
CA THR A 77 10.69 10.66 -27.11
C THR A 77 10.73 10.44 -28.62
N ILE A 78 10.73 9.18 -29.07
CA ILE A 78 10.71 8.82 -30.49
C ILE A 78 9.40 9.31 -31.12
N ILE A 79 8.26 8.92 -30.55
CA ILE A 79 6.93 9.27 -31.08
C ILE A 79 6.75 10.79 -31.07
N GLY A 80 6.99 11.45 -29.93
CA GLY A 80 6.83 12.89 -29.78
C GLY A 80 7.75 13.70 -30.70
N THR A 81 9.00 13.28 -30.91
CA THR A 81 9.91 13.95 -31.86
C THR A 81 9.40 13.82 -33.29
N ILE A 82 8.98 12.62 -33.71
CA ILE A 82 8.40 12.39 -35.04
C ILE A 82 7.14 13.23 -35.23
N THR A 83 6.25 13.25 -34.23
CA THR A 83 5.03 14.05 -34.23
C THR A 83 5.35 15.54 -34.33
N ALA A 84 6.32 16.06 -33.58
CA ALA A 84 6.70 17.47 -33.63
C ALA A 84 7.26 17.87 -35.01
N ILE A 85 8.10 17.04 -35.62
CA ILE A 85 8.60 17.26 -37.00
C ILE A 85 7.45 17.22 -37.99
N GLY A 86 6.57 16.21 -37.91
CA GLY A 86 5.40 16.09 -38.78
C GLY A 86 4.43 17.27 -38.65
N LEU A 87 4.18 17.74 -37.42
CA LEU A 87 3.37 18.92 -37.13
C LEU A 87 3.93 20.18 -37.77
N SER A 88 5.27 20.33 -37.81
CA SER A 88 5.92 21.51 -38.40
C SER A 88 5.68 21.64 -39.91
N GLN A 89 5.44 20.52 -40.61
CA GLN A 89 5.18 20.48 -42.05
C GLN A 89 3.69 20.27 -42.39
N SER A 90 2.84 19.97 -41.41
CA SER A 90 1.42 19.69 -41.64
C SER A 90 0.59 20.95 -41.90
N GLY A 91 -0.49 20.79 -42.68
CA GLY A 91 -1.46 21.86 -42.95
C GLY A 91 -2.24 22.28 -41.70
N LYS A 92 -2.78 23.51 -41.70
CA LYS A 92 -3.41 24.15 -40.52
C LYS A 92 -4.45 23.29 -39.80
N ARG A 93 -5.32 22.58 -40.53
CA ARG A 93 -6.37 21.72 -39.95
C ARG A 93 -5.81 20.51 -39.22
N MET A 94 -4.88 19.79 -39.85
CA MET A 94 -4.24 18.60 -39.26
C MET A 94 -3.42 19.00 -38.03
N ARG A 95 -2.66 20.11 -38.14
CA ARG A 95 -1.91 20.67 -37.02
C ARG A 95 -2.82 20.96 -35.83
N ALA A 96 -3.94 21.66 -36.05
CA ALA A 96 -4.88 21.99 -34.98
C ALA A 96 -5.49 20.74 -34.32
N PHE A 97 -5.94 19.76 -35.12
CA PHE A 97 -6.53 18.53 -34.60
C PHE A 97 -5.56 17.74 -33.73
N ILE A 98 -4.35 17.45 -34.24
CA ILE A 98 -3.36 16.68 -33.50
C ILE A 98 -2.88 17.43 -32.25
N THR A 99 -2.70 18.76 -32.33
CA THR A 99 -2.30 19.56 -31.15
C THR A 99 -3.39 19.51 -30.06
N HIS A 100 -4.68 19.58 -30.42
CA HIS A 100 -5.75 19.45 -29.43
C HIS A 100 -5.83 18.06 -28.79
N VAL A 101 -5.58 16.99 -29.55
CA VAL A 101 -5.52 15.63 -29.01
C VAL A 101 -4.31 15.46 -28.09
N ASP A 102 -3.16 16.00 -28.48
CA ASP A 102 -1.91 15.95 -27.71
C ASP A 102 -1.99 16.79 -26.42
N ASP A 103 -2.59 17.96 -26.46
CA ASP A 103 -2.74 18.83 -25.29
C ASP A 103 -3.83 18.33 -24.32
N PHE A 104 -4.71 17.41 -24.74
CA PHE A 104 -5.85 16.98 -23.93
C PHE A 104 -5.45 16.39 -22.56
N PRO A 105 -4.44 15.50 -22.43
CA PRO A 105 -3.97 15.04 -21.13
C PRO A 105 -3.39 16.15 -20.26
N LEU A 106 -2.77 17.17 -20.85
CA LEU A 106 -2.14 18.29 -20.12
C LEU A 106 -3.15 19.31 -19.59
N MET A 107 -4.30 19.44 -20.25
CA MET A 107 -5.36 20.38 -19.87
C MET A 107 -6.27 19.82 -18.76
N ASN A 108 -6.31 18.50 -18.60
CA ASN A 108 -7.13 17.84 -17.60
C ASN A 108 -6.33 17.55 -16.32
N PRO A 109 -6.99 17.50 -15.14
CA PRO A 109 -6.37 16.92 -13.96
C PRO A 109 -5.95 15.46 -14.22
N ASP A 110 -4.78 15.05 -13.75
CA ASP A 110 -4.23 13.70 -13.97
C ASP A 110 -5.21 12.58 -13.57
N ILE A 111 -6.00 12.81 -12.50
CA ILE A 111 -7.01 11.87 -12.02
C ILE A 111 -8.10 11.58 -13.07
N VAL A 112 -8.47 12.57 -13.88
CA VAL A 112 -9.49 12.42 -14.93
C VAL A 112 -8.93 11.54 -16.05
N THR A 113 -7.69 11.77 -16.45
CA THR A 113 -6.99 10.95 -17.44
C THR A 113 -6.82 9.51 -16.95
N ALA A 114 -6.43 9.32 -15.67
CA ALA A 114 -6.26 8.03 -15.05
C ALA A 114 -7.56 7.20 -15.03
N ILE A 115 -8.67 7.80 -14.57
CA ILE A 115 -9.98 7.14 -14.54
C ILE A 115 -10.47 6.85 -15.97
N GLY A 116 -10.26 7.77 -16.92
CA GLY A 116 -10.61 7.57 -18.31
C GLY A 116 -9.89 6.38 -18.94
N LEU A 117 -8.58 6.24 -18.71
CA LEU A 117 -7.79 5.10 -19.18
C LEU A 117 -8.20 3.80 -18.49
N MET A 118 -8.48 3.83 -17.18
CA MET A 118 -9.00 2.67 -16.47
C MET A 118 -10.32 2.18 -17.07
N LEU A 119 -11.28 3.08 -17.28
CA LEU A 119 -12.56 2.76 -17.90
C LEU A 119 -12.37 2.21 -19.31
N LEU A 120 -11.47 2.79 -20.10
CA LEU A 120 -11.13 2.30 -21.44
C LEU A 120 -10.63 0.85 -21.40
N PHE A 121 -9.68 0.53 -20.51
CA PHE A 121 -9.15 -0.83 -20.39
C PHE A 121 -10.22 -1.82 -19.91
N ILE A 122 -11.10 -1.42 -18.99
CA ILE A 122 -12.24 -2.23 -18.55
C ILE A 122 -13.20 -2.48 -19.72
N THR A 123 -13.59 -1.44 -20.47
CA THR A 123 -14.51 -1.57 -21.61
C THR A 123 -13.94 -2.45 -22.73
N LEU A 124 -12.62 -2.39 -22.95
CA LEU A 124 -11.93 -3.22 -23.95
C LEU A 124 -11.56 -4.62 -23.41
N ASN A 125 -11.91 -4.93 -22.17
CA ASN A 125 -11.59 -6.18 -21.49
C ASN A 125 -10.09 -6.52 -21.51
N VAL A 126 -9.25 -5.48 -21.37
CA VAL A 126 -7.79 -5.62 -21.27
C VAL A 126 -7.43 -5.84 -19.82
N GLN A 127 -6.79 -6.97 -19.52
CA GLN A 127 -6.32 -7.26 -18.17
C GLN A 127 -5.26 -6.22 -17.75
N LYS A 128 -5.50 -5.57 -16.62
CA LYS A 128 -4.57 -4.58 -16.06
C LYS A 128 -3.28 -5.24 -15.59
N GLY A 129 -2.15 -4.58 -15.82
CA GLY A 129 -0.81 -5.06 -15.46
C GLY A 129 0.28 -4.17 -16.03
N PHE A 130 1.44 -4.76 -16.34
CA PHE A 130 2.61 -4.01 -16.84
C PHE A 130 2.34 -3.31 -18.18
N VAL A 131 1.60 -3.95 -19.09
CA VAL A 131 1.34 -3.41 -20.44
C VAL A 131 0.42 -2.19 -20.37
N THR A 132 -0.67 -2.25 -19.59
CA THR A 132 -1.59 -1.12 -19.41
C THR A 132 -0.88 0.06 -18.75
N LEU A 133 -0.03 -0.22 -17.76
CA LEU A 133 0.86 0.77 -17.13
C LEU A 133 1.77 1.44 -18.17
N LEU A 134 2.51 0.66 -18.95
CA LEU A 134 3.44 1.18 -19.96
C LEU A 134 2.73 2.02 -21.02
N LEU A 135 1.59 1.56 -21.54
CA LEU A 135 0.81 2.30 -22.54
C LEU A 135 0.29 3.63 -22.01
N ALA A 136 -0.20 3.65 -20.77
CA ALA A 136 -0.66 4.86 -20.10
C ALA A 136 0.48 5.88 -19.96
N HIS A 137 1.66 5.44 -19.52
CA HIS A 137 2.83 6.32 -19.38
C HIS A 137 3.33 6.84 -20.73
N ILE A 138 3.31 6.02 -21.79
CA ILE A 138 3.65 6.48 -23.14
C ILE A 138 2.70 7.60 -23.57
N ALA A 139 1.39 7.38 -23.45
CA ALA A 139 0.36 8.35 -23.84
C ALA A 139 0.50 9.68 -23.08
N PHE A 140 0.77 9.59 -21.78
CA PHE A 140 0.97 10.76 -20.92
C PHE A 140 2.29 11.50 -21.17
N CYS A 141 3.36 10.81 -21.57
CA CYS A 141 4.68 11.43 -21.78
C CYS A 141 4.86 12.12 -23.14
N ILE A 142 4.14 11.68 -24.18
CA ILE A 142 4.26 12.25 -25.55
C ILE A 142 4.08 13.78 -25.58
N PRO A 143 3.05 14.37 -24.93
CA PRO A 143 2.83 15.81 -24.96
C PRO A 143 3.99 16.61 -24.38
N TYR A 144 4.60 16.14 -23.30
CA TYR A 144 5.77 16.80 -22.69
C TYR A 144 7.00 16.81 -23.60
N VAL A 145 7.19 15.73 -24.38
CA VAL A 145 8.25 15.67 -25.39
C VAL A 145 7.97 16.71 -26.49
N ILE A 146 6.75 16.77 -27.01
CA ILE A 146 6.35 17.71 -28.06
C ILE A 146 6.52 19.16 -27.58
N LEU A 147 6.07 19.48 -26.37
CA LEU A 147 6.24 20.80 -25.75
C LEU A 147 7.72 21.22 -25.66
N SER A 148 8.63 20.26 -25.50
CA SER A 148 10.07 20.53 -25.40
C SER A 148 10.76 20.64 -26.76
N VAL A 149 10.34 19.83 -27.74
CA VAL A 149 10.96 19.75 -29.07
C VAL A 149 10.42 20.83 -30.01
N MET A 150 9.12 21.13 -29.95
CA MET A 150 8.45 22.06 -30.88
C MET A 150 9.07 23.47 -30.89
N PRO A 151 9.45 24.08 -29.74
CA PRO A 151 10.15 25.37 -29.74
C PRO A 151 11.49 25.34 -30.48
N ARG A 152 12.21 24.21 -30.47
CA ARG A 152 13.46 24.05 -31.22
C ARG A 152 13.22 23.93 -32.71
N ILE A 153 12.20 23.18 -33.12
CA ILE A 153 11.82 23.07 -34.53
C ILE A 153 11.40 24.43 -35.09
N ARG A 154 10.59 25.20 -34.34
CA ARG A 154 10.15 26.55 -34.76
C ARG A 154 11.30 27.55 -34.88
N ALA A 155 12.45 27.28 -34.25
CA ALA A 155 13.63 28.13 -34.32
C ALA A 155 14.57 27.79 -35.50
N LEU A 156 14.34 26.68 -36.22
CA LEU A 156 15.14 26.30 -37.38
C LEU A 156 14.86 27.21 -38.58
N ASP A 157 15.86 27.38 -39.44
CA ASP A 157 15.66 27.94 -40.78
C ASP A 157 14.73 27.01 -41.57
N PRO A 158 13.61 27.51 -42.12
CA PRO A 158 12.68 26.70 -42.92
C PRO A 158 13.33 25.98 -44.10
N ASN A 159 14.43 26.53 -44.66
CA ASN A 159 15.09 25.99 -45.85
C ASN A 159 16.20 24.98 -45.53
N LEU A 160 16.47 24.69 -44.25
CA LEU A 160 17.60 23.86 -43.83
C LEU A 160 17.52 22.43 -44.39
N ALA A 161 16.31 21.86 -44.45
CA ALA A 161 16.07 20.53 -45.01
C ALA A 161 16.25 20.51 -46.53
N ASP A 162 15.76 21.55 -47.22
CA ASP A 162 15.87 21.68 -48.68
C ASP A 162 17.32 21.85 -49.11
N ALA A 163 18.10 22.68 -48.39
CA ALA A 163 19.53 22.85 -48.65
C ALA A 163 20.32 21.54 -48.51
N ALA A 164 19.94 20.66 -47.57
CA ALA A 164 20.55 19.35 -47.43
C ALA A 164 20.21 18.43 -48.62
N MET A 165 18.97 18.48 -49.11
CA MET A 165 18.52 17.68 -50.26
C MET A 165 19.15 18.16 -51.57
N ASP A 166 19.34 19.47 -51.74
CA ASP A 166 20.07 20.06 -52.87
C ASP A 166 21.54 19.59 -52.93
N LEU A 167 22.15 19.28 -51.78
CA LEU A 167 23.49 18.69 -51.68
C LEU A 167 23.51 17.16 -51.88
N GLY A 168 22.38 16.56 -52.27
CA GLY A 168 22.26 15.13 -52.59
C GLY A 168 21.80 14.24 -51.43
N ALA A 169 21.39 14.81 -50.30
CA ALA A 169 20.80 14.01 -49.22
C ALA A 169 19.38 13.55 -49.58
N THR A 170 19.02 12.31 -49.24
CA THR A 170 17.62 11.86 -49.30
C THR A 170 16.79 12.54 -48.20
N PRO A 171 15.44 12.62 -48.31
CA PRO A 171 14.60 13.22 -47.27
C PRO A 171 14.83 12.61 -45.87
N PHE A 172 15.03 11.30 -45.80
CA PHE A 172 15.36 10.62 -44.55
C PHE A 172 16.74 11.03 -44.01
N GLN A 173 17.73 11.19 -44.89
CA GLN A 173 19.05 11.70 -44.51
C GLN A 173 18.98 13.15 -44.03
N ALA A 174 18.22 14.02 -44.69
CA ALA A 174 18.02 15.41 -44.24
C ALA A 174 17.42 15.46 -42.83
N ILE A 175 16.41 14.63 -42.54
CA ILE A 175 15.82 14.54 -41.20
C ILE A 175 16.84 14.04 -40.17
N VAL A 176 17.48 12.89 -40.42
CA VAL A 176 18.31 12.20 -39.42
C VAL A 176 19.69 12.86 -39.23
N GLN A 177 20.26 13.43 -40.29
CA GLN A 177 21.61 13.98 -40.29
C GLN A 177 21.66 15.50 -40.09
N VAL A 178 20.57 16.22 -40.36
CA VAL A 178 20.53 17.69 -40.25
C VAL A 178 19.51 18.15 -39.21
N ILE A 179 18.22 17.81 -39.38
CA ILE A 179 17.17 18.30 -38.48
C ILE A 179 17.31 17.75 -37.06
N VAL A 180 17.43 16.43 -36.91
CA VAL A 180 17.50 15.75 -35.59
C VAL A 180 18.70 16.24 -34.76
N PRO A 181 19.93 16.39 -35.30
CA PRO A 181 21.05 16.97 -34.55
C PRO A 181 20.81 18.41 -34.07
N GLU A 182 20.18 19.26 -34.87
CA GLU A 182 19.91 20.66 -34.49
C GLU A 182 18.88 20.76 -33.36
N ILE A 183 17.84 19.90 -33.38
CA ILE A 183 16.82 19.87 -32.32
C ILE A 183 17.19 18.97 -31.14
N MET A 184 18.36 18.32 -31.18
CA MET A 184 18.84 17.40 -30.14
C MET A 184 18.77 17.98 -28.72
N PRO A 185 19.09 19.27 -28.45
CA PRO A 185 18.93 19.83 -27.11
C PRO A 185 17.47 19.82 -26.64
N GLY A 186 16.51 19.99 -27.55
CA GLY A 186 15.07 19.89 -27.25
C GLY A 186 14.64 18.44 -27.02
N ILE A 187 15.15 17.50 -27.81
CA ILE A 187 14.90 16.06 -27.63
C ILE A 187 15.39 15.60 -26.25
N ILE A 188 16.62 15.98 -25.86
CA ILE A 188 17.19 15.62 -24.55
C ILE A 188 16.37 16.24 -23.41
N SER A 189 15.94 17.49 -23.56
CA SER A 189 15.08 18.15 -22.57
C SER A 189 13.72 17.46 -22.44
N GLY A 190 13.10 17.10 -23.56
CA GLY A 190 11.82 16.39 -23.60
C GLY A 190 11.92 15.00 -22.99
N ALA A 191 13.00 14.26 -23.30
CA ALA A 191 13.27 12.97 -22.70
C ALA A 191 13.47 13.06 -21.18
N LEU A 192 14.14 14.11 -20.69
CA LEU A 192 14.32 14.32 -19.24
C LEU A 192 12.99 14.57 -18.53
N ILE A 193 12.13 15.42 -19.12
CA ILE A 193 10.81 15.71 -18.56
C ILE A 193 9.95 14.45 -18.57
N ALA A 194 9.89 13.74 -19.71
CA ALA A 194 9.16 12.47 -19.81
C ALA A 194 9.63 11.43 -18.79
N PHE A 195 10.94 11.31 -18.58
CA PHE A 195 11.49 10.42 -17.55
C PHE A 195 11.06 10.84 -16.15
N THR A 196 11.18 12.13 -15.84
CA THR A 196 10.83 12.66 -14.51
C THR A 196 9.35 12.39 -14.21
N MET A 197 8.46 12.76 -15.14
CA MET A 197 7.02 12.59 -15.02
C MET A 197 6.58 11.12 -14.98
N SER A 198 7.28 10.22 -15.68
CA SER A 198 6.95 8.79 -15.68
C SER A 198 7.45 8.08 -14.42
N PHE A 199 8.58 8.53 -13.87
CA PHE A 199 9.23 7.91 -12.73
C PHE A 199 8.51 8.20 -11.42
N ASP A 200 7.95 9.40 -11.25
CA ASP A 200 7.25 9.81 -10.03
C ASP A 200 5.72 9.64 -10.07
N ASP A 201 5.14 9.27 -11.22
CA ASP A 201 3.68 9.14 -11.33
C ASP A 201 3.11 8.07 -10.39
N PHE A 202 2.18 8.51 -9.56
CA PHE A 202 1.34 7.67 -8.72
C PHE A 202 -0.08 7.54 -9.30
N ILE A 203 -0.66 8.66 -9.75
CA ILE A 203 -2.10 8.75 -10.01
C ILE A 203 -2.46 7.87 -11.20
N ILE A 204 -1.80 8.03 -12.36
CA ILE A 204 -2.13 7.25 -13.54
C ILE A 204 -1.83 5.77 -13.25
N SER A 205 -0.66 5.49 -12.71
CA SER A 205 -0.20 4.17 -12.31
C SER A 205 -1.22 3.44 -11.45
N TYR A 206 -1.73 4.07 -10.38
CA TYR A 206 -2.64 3.43 -9.42
C TYR A 206 -3.93 2.92 -10.06
N PHE A 207 -4.50 3.67 -11.03
CA PHE A 207 -5.76 3.30 -11.67
C PHE A 207 -5.59 2.32 -12.83
N VAL A 208 -4.45 2.31 -13.51
CA VAL A 208 -4.23 1.45 -14.69
C VAL A 208 -3.44 0.17 -14.41
N THR A 209 -2.93 -0.01 -13.19
CA THR A 209 -2.23 -1.23 -12.75
C THR A 209 -3.18 -2.29 -12.19
N GLY A 210 -2.68 -3.53 -12.09
CA GLY A 210 -3.41 -4.70 -11.62
C GLY A 210 -2.56 -5.96 -11.68
N GLY A 211 -3.09 -7.07 -11.16
CA GLY A 211 -2.42 -8.38 -11.20
C GLY A 211 -1.08 -8.41 -10.46
N GLY A 212 -0.98 -7.70 -9.33
CA GLY A 212 0.25 -7.63 -8.52
C GLY A 212 1.34 -6.70 -9.03
N VAL A 213 1.20 -6.10 -10.21
CA VAL A 213 2.16 -5.14 -10.74
C VAL A 213 2.00 -3.81 -9.99
N LYS A 214 2.99 -3.45 -9.17
CA LYS A 214 3.03 -2.18 -8.44
C LYS A 214 4.33 -1.46 -8.77
N ASN A 215 4.26 -0.20 -9.20
CA ASN A 215 5.44 0.67 -9.22
C ASN A 215 5.76 1.15 -7.80
N LEU A 216 6.86 1.86 -7.65
CA LEU A 216 7.39 2.27 -6.35
C LEU A 216 6.51 3.32 -5.68
N SER A 217 5.92 4.23 -6.47
CA SER A 217 4.98 5.23 -5.95
C SER A 217 3.73 4.58 -5.35
N ILE A 218 3.17 3.55 -6.01
CA ILE A 218 2.07 2.75 -5.46
C ILE A 218 2.52 2.03 -4.18
N MET A 219 3.70 1.41 -4.19
CA MET A 219 4.23 0.67 -3.03
C MET A 219 4.40 1.59 -1.81
N VAL A 220 5.02 2.76 -2.00
CA VAL A 220 5.20 3.77 -0.94
C VAL A 220 3.86 4.26 -0.41
N TYR A 221 2.87 4.51 -1.28
CA TYR A 221 1.53 4.90 -0.85
C TYR A 221 0.84 3.81 -0.02
N THR A 222 0.83 2.57 -0.50
CA THR A 222 0.20 1.45 0.22
C THR A 222 0.85 1.24 1.58
N MET A 223 2.18 1.27 1.65
CA MET A 223 2.91 1.11 2.90
C MET A 223 2.85 2.33 3.82
N SER A 224 2.50 3.52 3.31
CA SER A 224 2.31 4.72 4.14
C SER A 224 1.01 4.71 4.95
N LYS A 225 0.05 3.83 4.60
CA LYS A 225 -1.23 3.69 5.32
C LYS A 225 -1.07 3.06 6.72
N ARG A 226 0.03 2.35 7.00
CA ARG A 226 0.40 1.90 8.36
C ARG A 226 1.84 2.27 8.67
N VAL A 227 2.24 2.14 9.93
CA VAL A 227 3.60 2.42 10.38
C VAL A 227 4.57 1.34 9.88
N ASN A 228 5.12 1.56 8.68
CA ASN A 228 6.15 0.71 8.08
C ASN A 228 7.47 1.49 7.87
N PRO A 229 8.48 1.30 8.74
CA PRO A 229 9.76 1.98 8.64
C PRO A 229 10.53 1.69 7.34
N SER A 230 10.24 0.56 6.68
CA SER A 230 10.89 0.17 5.43
C SER A 230 10.60 1.18 4.31
N VAL A 231 9.48 1.91 4.38
CA VAL A 231 9.14 3.01 3.47
C VAL A 231 10.23 4.07 3.46
N ASN A 232 10.81 4.41 4.61
CA ASN A 232 11.86 5.42 4.69
C ASN A 232 13.10 4.98 3.91
N ALA A 233 13.45 3.69 3.95
CA ALA A 233 14.58 3.15 3.20
C ALA A 233 14.34 3.22 1.69
N ILE A 234 13.17 2.75 1.23
CA ILE A 234 12.78 2.82 -0.18
C ILE A 234 12.77 4.28 -0.67
N SER A 235 12.08 5.17 0.02
CA SER A 235 11.97 6.58 -0.35
C SER A 235 13.33 7.28 -0.33
N THR A 236 14.24 6.90 0.56
CA THR A 236 15.63 7.38 0.53
C THR A 236 16.36 6.95 -0.74
N VAL A 237 16.22 5.68 -1.16
CA VAL A 237 16.80 5.18 -2.42
C VAL A 237 16.25 5.96 -3.61
N VAL A 238 14.95 6.23 -3.65
CA VAL A 238 14.29 7.03 -4.69
C VAL A 238 14.89 8.42 -4.78
N VAL A 239 14.95 9.14 -3.65
CA VAL A 239 15.47 10.51 -3.60
C VAL A 239 16.94 10.54 -4.05
N VAL A 240 17.76 9.58 -3.60
CA VAL A 240 19.15 9.46 -4.03
C VAL A 240 19.25 9.17 -5.53
N LEU A 241 18.45 8.25 -6.06
CA LEU A 241 18.45 7.89 -7.47
C LEU A 241 18.05 9.06 -8.38
N ILE A 242 16.93 9.74 -8.07
CA ILE A 242 16.49 10.95 -8.80
C ILE A 242 17.58 12.02 -8.74
N THR A 243 18.15 12.26 -7.56
CA THR A 243 19.19 13.28 -7.37
C THR A 243 20.44 12.96 -8.21
N LEU A 244 20.89 11.71 -8.22
CA LEU A 244 22.04 11.27 -9.03
C LEU A 244 21.76 11.40 -10.53
N ILE A 245 20.54 11.06 -10.97
CA ILE A 245 20.13 11.23 -12.38
C ILE A 245 20.12 12.70 -12.76
N LEU A 246 19.49 13.57 -11.96
CA LEU A 246 19.44 15.01 -12.21
C LEU A 246 20.83 15.65 -12.21
N ILE A 247 21.70 15.27 -11.27
CA ILE A 247 23.10 15.74 -11.24
C ILE A 247 23.83 15.25 -12.49
N GLY A 248 23.75 13.96 -12.80
CA GLY A 248 24.37 13.36 -13.97
C GLY A 248 23.96 14.09 -15.25
N MET A 249 22.67 14.35 -15.42
CA MET A 249 22.12 15.00 -16.61
C MET A 249 22.45 16.49 -16.71
N ASN A 250 22.57 17.22 -15.60
CA ASN A 250 22.97 18.63 -15.62
C ASN A 250 24.50 18.81 -15.77
N VAL A 251 25.31 17.93 -15.19
CA VAL A 251 26.76 18.06 -15.14
C VAL A 251 27.44 17.50 -16.39
N LEU A 252 26.98 16.37 -16.96
CA LEU A 252 27.59 15.78 -18.17
C LEU A 252 27.68 16.76 -19.36
N PRO A 253 26.61 17.51 -19.70
CA PRO A 253 26.65 18.48 -20.80
C PRO A 253 27.61 19.64 -20.53
N MET A 254 27.71 20.11 -19.28
CA MET A 254 28.66 21.16 -18.90
C MET A 254 30.11 20.71 -19.04
N LEU A 255 30.43 19.48 -18.64
CA LEU A 255 31.77 18.89 -18.80
C LEU A 255 32.12 18.67 -20.27
N ARG A 256 31.17 18.21 -21.08
CA ARG A 256 31.36 18.01 -22.53
C ARG A 256 31.59 19.33 -23.28
N LYS A 257 30.89 20.41 -22.91
CA LYS A 257 31.12 21.75 -23.50
C LYS A 257 32.54 22.26 -23.25
N LYS A 258 33.16 21.91 -22.11
CA LYS A 258 34.55 22.28 -21.79
C LYS A 258 35.60 21.48 -22.57
N SER A 259 35.29 20.25 -22.98
CA SER A 259 36.23 19.38 -23.72
C SER A 259 36.10 19.50 -25.24
N ALA A 260 35.01 20.07 -25.76
CA ALA A 260 34.74 20.18 -27.19
C ALA A 260 35.41 21.40 -27.87
N SER A 261 36.21 22.20 -27.16
CA SER A 261 36.92 23.35 -27.73
C SER A 261 38.26 23.01 -28.40
N LEU A 262 38.67 21.74 -28.46
CA LEU A 262 39.91 21.30 -29.11
C LEU A 262 39.67 19.98 -29.85
N GLU A 263 39.89 19.99 -31.17
CA GLU A 263 39.86 18.86 -32.12
C GLU A 263 38.51 18.49 -32.78
N MET A 264 38.40 18.83 -34.07
CA MET A 264 37.51 18.14 -35.03
C MET A 264 38.04 16.73 -35.28
N ARG A 265 37.56 15.73 -34.52
CA ARG A 265 37.74 14.32 -34.87
C ARG A 265 36.49 13.75 -35.54
N PRO A 266 36.63 12.89 -36.56
CA PRO A 266 35.49 12.30 -37.26
C PRO A 266 34.66 11.47 -36.28
N HIS A 267 33.36 11.76 -36.26
CA HIS A 267 32.42 11.20 -35.32
C HIS A 267 32.06 9.75 -35.72
N ARG A 268 32.79 8.75 -35.23
CA ARG A 268 32.32 7.34 -35.29
C ARG A 268 31.11 7.19 -34.38
N LYS A 269 29.91 7.34 -34.95
CA LYS A 269 28.62 7.06 -34.29
C LYS A 269 28.38 5.54 -34.21
N GLY A 270 29.00 4.90 -33.23
CA GLY A 270 28.80 3.49 -32.84
C GLY A 270 29.93 3.13 -31.90
N PRO A 271 29.73 2.55 -30.69
CA PRO A 271 28.70 1.59 -30.25
C PRO A 271 27.88 2.10 -29.05
N LYS A 272 27.89 3.39 -28.73
CA LYS A 272 27.33 3.93 -27.46
C LYS A 272 25.81 3.86 -27.36
N ILE A 273 25.09 4.08 -28.46
CA ILE A 273 23.62 3.94 -28.52
C ILE A 273 23.24 2.46 -28.45
N VAL A 274 24.00 1.59 -29.13
CA VAL A 274 23.83 0.13 -29.06
C VAL A 274 24.10 -0.38 -27.65
N VAL A 275 25.11 0.14 -26.95
CA VAL A 275 25.38 -0.20 -25.54
C VAL A 275 24.26 0.29 -24.62
N ALA A 276 23.73 1.50 -24.82
CA ALA A 276 22.58 1.98 -24.04
C ALA A 276 21.33 1.13 -24.30
N LEU A 277 21.04 0.77 -25.54
CA LEU A 277 19.95 -0.15 -25.89
C LEU A 277 20.19 -1.55 -25.34
N LEU A 278 21.41 -2.06 -25.37
CA LEU A 278 21.78 -3.36 -24.79
C LEU A 278 21.66 -3.36 -23.26
N VAL A 279 21.96 -2.24 -22.58
CA VAL A 279 21.78 -2.11 -21.12
C VAL A 279 20.29 -2.07 -20.78
N VAL A 280 19.47 -1.35 -21.54
CA VAL A 280 18.01 -1.34 -21.36
C VAL A 280 17.42 -2.71 -21.67
N CYS A 281 17.83 -3.36 -22.77
CA CYS A 281 17.43 -4.73 -23.08
C CYS A 281 17.91 -5.74 -22.05
N ALA A 282 19.12 -5.59 -21.48
CA ALA A 282 19.63 -6.44 -20.41
C ALA A 282 18.90 -6.23 -19.09
N LEU A 283 18.50 -4.99 -18.77
CA LEU A 283 17.63 -4.69 -17.61
C LEU A 283 16.24 -5.31 -17.80
N VAL A 284 15.66 -5.19 -18.99
CA VAL A 284 14.38 -5.83 -19.34
C VAL A 284 14.49 -7.36 -19.31
N PHE A 285 15.57 -7.93 -19.87
CA PHE A 285 15.82 -9.38 -19.80
C PHE A 285 16.14 -9.85 -18.38
N SER A 286 16.72 -9.02 -17.52
CA SER A 286 16.97 -9.38 -16.12
C SER A 286 15.67 -9.52 -15.32
N LEU A 287 14.62 -8.74 -15.64
CA LEU A 287 13.30 -8.92 -15.05
C LEU A 287 12.64 -10.25 -15.47
N PHE A 288 12.77 -10.63 -16.75
CA PHE A 288 12.24 -11.90 -17.24
C PHE A 288 13.12 -13.11 -16.87
N GLY A 289 14.42 -12.89 -16.67
CA GLY A 289 15.44 -13.91 -16.41
C GLY A 289 15.76 -14.15 -14.93
N MET A 290 15.17 -13.39 -14.00
CA MET A 290 15.35 -13.60 -12.56
C MET A 290 14.33 -14.53 -11.91
N HIS A 291 13.38 -15.10 -12.66
CA HIS A 291 12.85 -16.40 -12.24
C HIS A 291 13.87 -17.44 -12.70
N LYS A 292 14.81 -17.79 -11.80
CA LYS A 292 15.40 -19.12 -11.88
C LYS A 292 14.22 -20.09 -11.98
N MET A 293 14.01 -20.70 -13.15
CA MET A 293 13.27 -21.96 -13.24
C MET A 293 14.13 -22.99 -12.50
N GLY A 294 14.09 -22.92 -11.17
CA GLY A 294 14.58 -23.98 -10.32
C GLY A 294 13.69 -25.19 -10.54
N ASP A 295 14.20 -26.36 -10.20
CA ASP A 295 13.47 -27.64 -10.20
C ASP A 295 12.49 -27.72 -9.02
N GLN A 296 11.87 -26.57 -8.70
CA GLN A 296 11.03 -26.36 -7.52
C GLN A 296 9.59 -26.76 -7.82
N PRO A 297 8.86 -27.28 -6.81
CA PRO A 297 7.63 -28.04 -7.01
C PRO A 297 6.48 -27.25 -7.67
N TYR A 298 6.49 -25.92 -7.55
CA TYR A 298 5.45 -25.03 -8.08
C TYR A 298 6.02 -23.96 -9.03
N ALA A 299 7.19 -24.21 -9.61
CA ALA A 299 7.84 -23.29 -10.54
C ALA A 299 6.90 -22.84 -11.67
N GLY A 300 6.72 -21.53 -11.81
CA GLY A 300 5.87 -20.92 -12.85
C GLY A 300 4.36 -20.90 -12.55
N GLN A 301 3.94 -21.38 -11.37
CA GLN A 301 2.58 -21.16 -10.88
C GLN A 301 2.49 -19.80 -10.15
N THR A 302 1.29 -19.24 -10.07
CA THR A 302 1.04 -17.98 -9.36
C THR A 302 -0.06 -18.19 -8.32
N LEU A 303 0.22 -17.83 -7.07
CA LEU A 303 -0.75 -17.82 -5.98
C LEU A 303 -1.38 -16.44 -5.86
N HIS A 304 -2.71 -16.36 -6.03
CA HIS A 304 -3.45 -15.11 -5.84
C HIS A 304 -4.02 -15.02 -4.43
N LEU A 305 -3.44 -14.14 -3.61
CA LEU A 305 -3.85 -13.87 -2.23
C LEU A 305 -4.69 -12.58 -2.15
N TYR A 306 -5.79 -12.62 -1.39
CA TYR A 306 -6.58 -11.44 -1.08
C TYR A 306 -6.78 -11.31 0.44
N LEU A 307 -6.19 -10.28 1.04
CA LEU A 307 -6.09 -10.11 2.49
C LEU A 307 -6.20 -8.63 2.90
N PRO A 308 -6.39 -8.30 4.19
CA PRO A 308 -6.36 -6.90 4.66
C PRO A 308 -5.05 -6.18 4.30
N GLY A 309 -5.04 -4.84 4.32
CA GLY A 309 -3.81 -4.06 4.10
C GLY A 309 -2.74 -4.35 5.17
N GLU A 310 -1.47 -4.46 4.76
CA GLU A 310 -0.30 -4.59 5.67
C GLU A 310 -0.39 -5.77 6.67
N TYR A 311 -0.99 -6.88 6.24
CA TYR A 311 -1.28 -8.04 7.10
C TYR A 311 -0.32 -9.22 6.91
N ILE A 312 0.79 -9.02 6.19
CA ILE A 312 1.80 -10.05 5.95
C ILE A 312 3.19 -9.44 5.76
N ASN A 313 4.22 -10.15 6.22
CA ASN A 313 5.61 -9.78 6.02
C ASN A 313 6.10 -10.20 4.62
N ASP A 314 6.49 -9.22 3.80
CA ASP A 314 7.04 -9.46 2.45
C ASP A 314 8.27 -10.41 2.42
N GLU A 315 9.11 -10.43 3.47
CA GLU A 315 10.25 -11.34 3.56
C GLU A 315 9.78 -12.80 3.73
N VAL A 316 8.65 -13.02 4.41
CA VAL A 316 8.02 -14.34 4.54
C VAL A 316 7.46 -14.78 3.19
N VAL A 317 6.80 -13.88 2.45
CA VAL A 317 6.32 -14.15 1.09
C VAL A 317 7.48 -14.51 0.17
N SER A 318 8.56 -13.73 0.23
CA SER A 318 9.76 -13.94 -0.59
C SER A 318 10.40 -15.31 -0.32
N ARG A 319 10.44 -15.75 0.95
CA ARG A 319 10.88 -17.11 1.30
C ARG A 319 9.99 -18.20 0.74
N PHE A 320 8.67 -17.98 0.68
CA PHE A 320 7.75 -18.94 0.06
C PHE A 320 8.02 -19.08 -1.44
N GLU A 321 8.20 -17.95 -2.13
CA GLU A 321 8.56 -17.93 -3.55
C GLU A 321 9.90 -18.66 -3.78
N ASP A 322 10.91 -18.39 -2.95
CA ASP A 322 12.22 -19.04 -3.01
C ASP A 322 12.18 -20.55 -2.71
N GLN A 323 11.23 -21.04 -1.93
CA GLN A 323 11.12 -22.47 -1.59
C GLN A 323 10.32 -23.26 -2.63
N THR A 324 9.27 -22.64 -3.16
CA THR A 324 8.28 -23.31 -4.01
C THR A 324 8.47 -23.06 -5.49
N GLY A 325 9.11 -21.94 -5.87
CA GLY A 325 9.27 -21.47 -7.23
C GLY A 325 8.03 -20.78 -7.79
N ALA A 326 6.95 -20.72 -7.01
CA ALA A 326 5.74 -20.00 -7.37
C ALA A 326 5.93 -18.49 -7.16
N SER A 327 5.19 -17.68 -7.90
CA SER A 327 5.05 -16.25 -7.62
C SER A 327 3.82 -16.00 -6.76
N VAL A 328 3.86 -15.01 -5.88
CA VAL A 328 2.72 -14.62 -5.05
C VAL A 328 2.22 -13.24 -5.46
N VAL A 329 0.94 -13.15 -5.83
CA VAL A 329 0.26 -11.90 -6.16
C VAL A 329 -0.68 -11.55 -5.02
N ILE A 330 -0.42 -10.40 -4.39
CA ILE A 330 -1.20 -9.92 -3.23
C ILE A 330 -2.05 -8.71 -3.63
N ASP A 331 -3.35 -8.90 -3.54
CA ASP A 331 -4.34 -7.83 -3.53
C ASP A 331 -4.76 -7.53 -2.08
N ASN A 332 -5.09 -6.27 -1.80
CA ASN A 332 -5.53 -5.84 -0.47
C ASN A 332 -6.97 -5.31 -0.50
N PHE A 333 -7.70 -5.52 0.60
CA PHE A 333 -9.01 -4.91 0.85
C PHE A 333 -8.99 -4.06 2.12
N ASP A 334 -9.78 -2.97 2.13
CA ASP A 334 -9.91 -2.11 3.30
C ASP A 334 -11.01 -2.62 4.26
N SER A 335 -11.98 -3.41 3.78
CA SER A 335 -12.98 -4.07 4.63
C SER A 335 -13.43 -5.43 4.09
N ASN A 336 -13.94 -6.28 4.98
CA ASN A 336 -14.53 -7.57 4.62
C ASN A 336 -15.70 -7.42 3.62
N GLU A 337 -16.46 -6.33 3.69
CA GLU A 337 -17.58 -6.03 2.78
C GLU A 337 -17.08 -5.71 1.36
N GLN A 338 -15.98 -4.96 1.24
CA GLN A 338 -15.34 -4.73 -0.07
C GLN A 338 -14.83 -6.04 -0.67
N MET A 339 -14.24 -6.91 0.16
CA MET A 339 -13.79 -8.23 -0.26
C MET A 339 -14.95 -9.08 -0.76
N TYR A 340 -16.05 -9.14 0.00
CA TYR A 340 -17.25 -9.87 -0.34
C TYR A 340 -17.80 -9.48 -1.71
N ILE A 341 -17.85 -8.18 -2.04
CA ILE A 341 -18.37 -7.71 -3.34
C ILE A 341 -17.58 -8.31 -4.51
N LYS A 342 -16.25 -8.37 -4.41
CA LYS A 342 -15.41 -8.97 -5.47
C LYS A 342 -15.62 -10.46 -5.61
N VAL A 343 -15.67 -11.18 -4.48
CA VAL A 343 -15.93 -12.63 -4.46
C VAL A 343 -17.31 -12.94 -5.04
N ALA A 344 -18.33 -12.17 -4.66
CA ALA A 344 -19.69 -12.31 -5.17
C ALA A 344 -19.81 -12.01 -6.66
N ASN A 345 -19.00 -11.07 -7.19
CA ASN A 345 -18.90 -10.77 -8.61
C ASN A 345 -18.11 -11.81 -9.42
N GLY A 346 -17.57 -12.85 -8.78
CA GLY A 346 -16.88 -13.96 -9.43
C GLY A 346 -15.41 -13.71 -9.73
N GLU A 347 -14.79 -12.69 -9.13
CA GLU A 347 -13.33 -12.54 -9.17
C GLU A 347 -12.66 -13.78 -8.54
N SER A 348 -11.59 -14.25 -9.16
CA SER A 348 -10.93 -15.52 -8.79
C SER A 348 -9.67 -15.24 -8.00
N TYR A 349 -9.65 -15.77 -6.78
CA TYR A 349 -8.52 -15.75 -5.85
C TYR A 349 -8.26 -17.18 -5.37
N ASP A 350 -7.00 -17.50 -5.09
CA ASP A 350 -6.62 -18.83 -4.62
C ASP A 350 -6.74 -18.95 -3.10
N LEU A 351 -6.55 -17.84 -2.37
CA LEU A 351 -6.67 -17.78 -0.92
C LEU A 351 -7.26 -16.43 -0.49
N LEU A 352 -8.20 -16.45 0.45
CA LEU A 352 -8.71 -15.26 1.13
C LEU A 352 -8.33 -15.32 2.61
N ILE A 353 -8.20 -14.16 3.26
CA ILE A 353 -8.04 -14.06 4.71
C ILE A 353 -9.13 -13.15 5.30
N PRO A 354 -10.40 -13.60 5.40
CA PRO A 354 -11.49 -12.84 6.03
C PRO A 354 -11.49 -13.01 7.55
N SER A 355 -12.30 -12.18 8.21
CA SER A 355 -12.69 -12.39 9.60
C SER A 355 -13.77 -13.45 9.77
N ASP A 356 -13.80 -14.08 10.94
CA ASP A 356 -14.77 -15.09 11.41
C ASP A 356 -16.21 -14.98 10.85
N TYR A 357 -16.89 -13.86 11.05
CA TYR A 357 -18.27 -13.64 10.62
C TYR A 357 -18.40 -13.69 9.08
N MET A 358 -17.40 -13.17 8.37
CA MET A 358 -17.39 -13.15 6.91
C MET A 358 -17.13 -14.57 6.37
N ILE A 359 -16.31 -15.35 7.06
CA ILE A 359 -16.14 -16.79 6.76
C ILE A 359 -17.49 -17.50 6.89
N GLN A 360 -18.21 -17.29 7.99
CA GLN A 360 -19.52 -17.91 8.18
C GLN A 360 -20.49 -17.58 7.06
N ARG A 361 -20.55 -16.31 6.65
CA ARG A 361 -21.36 -15.85 5.52
C ARG A 361 -20.96 -16.55 4.21
N LEU A 362 -19.67 -16.58 3.90
CA LEU A 362 -19.17 -17.20 2.66
C LEU A 362 -19.44 -18.72 2.64
N ILE A 363 -19.45 -19.40 3.80
CA ILE A 363 -19.90 -20.79 3.94
C ILE A 363 -21.40 -20.91 3.62
N GLN A 364 -22.24 -20.09 4.27
CA GLN A 364 -23.70 -20.12 4.09
C GLN A 364 -24.12 -19.85 2.63
N GLU A 365 -23.41 -18.96 1.94
CA GLU A 365 -23.69 -18.60 0.55
C GLU A 365 -22.96 -19.52 -0.47
N GLY A 366 -22.17 -20.49 0.01
CA GLY A 366 -21.57 -21.53 -0.84
C GLY A 366 -20.38 -21.06 -1.69
N TYR A 367 -19.69 -20.00 -1.27
CA TYR A 367 -18.52 -19.44 -1.96
C TYR A 367 -17.21 -20.16 -1.63
N LEU A 368 -17.15 -20.93 -0.55
CA LEU A 368 -15.94 -21.64 -0.11
C LEU A 368 -15.99 -23.14 -0.42
N GLN A 369 -14.82 -23.75 -0.55
CA GLN A 369 -14.65 -25.20 -0.61
C GLN A 369 -14.07 -25.74 0.70
N LYS A 370 -14.38 -26.99 1.02
CA LYS A 370 -13.82 -27.68 2.20
C LYS A 370 -12.33 -27.92 2.04
N LEU A 371 -11.60 -27.82 3.15
CA LEU A 371 -10.16 -28.05 3.18
C LEU A 371 -9.83 -29.55 3.29
N ASP A 372 -8.68 -29.95 2.74
CA ASP A 372 -8.12 -31.28 2.94
C ASP A 372 -7.55 -31.41 4.37
N GLN A 373 -8.40 -31.89 5.27
CA GLN A 373 -8.08 -32.11 6.68
C GLN A 373 -6.88 -33.04 6.88
N LYS A 374 -6.68 -34.02 5.99
CA LYS A 374 -5.56 -34.96 6.10
C LYS A 374 -4.25 -34.26 5.74
N ALA A 375 -4.25 -33.44 4.70
CA ALA A 375 -3.08 -32.67 4.29
C ALA A 375 -2.67 -31.61 5.33
N LEU A 376 -3.63 -31.05 6.07
CA LEU A 376 -3.42 -29.99 7.06
C LEU A 376 -3.27 -30.49 8.51
N LYS A 377 -3.29 -31.81 8.75
CA LYS A 377 -3.24 -32.39 10.11
C LYS A 377 -2.06 -31.87 10.95
N GLN A 378 -0.87 -31.76 10.36
CA GLN A 378 0.31 -31.23 11.05
C GLN A 378 0.25 -29.71 11.26
N THR A 379 -0.49 -29.00 10.41
CA THR A 379 -0.72 -27.56 10.53
C THR A 379 -1.64 -27.28 11.71
N PHE A 380 -2.78 -27.96 11.81
CA PHE A 380 -3.70 -27.83 12.94
C PHE A 380 -3.06 -28.22 14.28
N ALA A 381 -2.15 -29.20 14.29
CA ALA A 381 -1.43 -29.59 15.51
C ALA A 381 -0.48 -28.51 16.06
N GLN A 382 -0.16 -27.46 15.30
CA GLN A 382 0.66 -26.33 15.74
C GLN A 382 -0.18 -25.14 16.20
N ILE A 383 -1.48 -25.13 15.89
CA ILE A 383 -2.37 -24.01 16.16
C ILE A 383 -2.90 -24.11 17.60
N ASN A 384 -3.01 -22.96 18.26
CA ASN A 384 -3.59 -22.85 19.60
C ASN A 384 -5.01 -23.50 19.62
N PRO A 385 -5.26 -24.50 20.47
CA PRO A 385 -6.55 -25.18 20.52
C PRO A 385 -7.74 -24.26 20.84
N ALA A 386 -7.51 -23.11 21.49
CA ALA A 386 -8.56 -22.16 21.84
C ALA A 386 -9.22 -21.46 20.64
N ILE A 387 -8.58 -21.51 19.47
CA ILE A 387 -9.09 -20.90 18.22
C ILE A 387 -9.42 -21.95 17.14
N LEU A 388 -9.54 -23.21 17.55
CA LEU A 388 -10.04 -24.30 16.71
C LEU A 388 -11.48 -24.64 17.09
N ASP A 389 -12.22 -25.23 16.16
CA ASP A 389 -13.62 -25.67 16.33
C ASP A 389 -14.56 -24.55 16.80
N LEU A 390 -14.34 -23.33 16.31
CA LEU A 390 -15.17 -22.17 16.63
C LEU A 390 -16.52 -22.23 15.91
N ALA A 391 -17.55 -21.61 16.49
CA ALA A 391 -18.93 -21.71 16.03
C ALA A 391 -19.16 -21.29 14.56
N TYR A 392 -18.32 -20.43 14.01
CA TYR A 392 -18.42 -19.99 12.61
C TYR A 392 -17.97 -21.06 11.60
N ASP A 393 -17.09 -21.99 11.99
CA ASP A 393 -16.57 -23.08 11.15
C ASP A 393 -16.29 -24.34 11.99
N PRO A 394 -17.34 -25.13 12.32
CA PRO A 394 -17.19 -26.34 13.10
C PRO A 394 -16.21 -27.34 12.48
N ASN A 395 -15.33 -27.90 13.30
CA ASN A 395 -14.21 -28.77 12.95
C ASN A 395 -13.18 -28.13 12.00
N ASN A 396 -13.15 -26.80 11.88
CA ASN A 396 -12.29 -26.08 10.93
C ASN A 396 -12.41 -26.64 9.50
N ALA A 397 -13.64 -26.93 9.07
CA ALA A 397 -13.89 -27.62 7.81
C ALA A 397 -13.51 -26.77 6.59
N TYR A 398 -13.52 -25.44 6.74
CA TYR A 398 -13.30 -24.47 5.65
C TYR A 398 -12.12 -23.51 5.88
N SER A 399 -11.63 -23.38 7.13
CA SER A 399 -10.68 -22.32 7.50
C SER A 399 -9.49 -22.80 8.33
N VAL A 400 -8.34 -22.16 8.13
CA VAL A 400 -7.13 -22.29 8.96
C VAL A 400 -6.83 -20.95 9.61
N PRO A 401 -6.85 -20.81 10.96
CA PRO A 401 -6.52 -19.55 11.63
C PRO A 401 -5.20 -18.94 11.16
N TYR A 402 -5.19 -17.63 10.91
CA TYR A 402 -4.04 -16.87 10.39
C TYR A 402 -3.48 -15.89 11.41
N PHE A 403 -4.36 -15.11 12.04
CA PHE A 403 -4.09 -14.26 13.19
C PHE A 403 -5.34 -14.19 14.04
N TRP A 404 -5.15 -13.91 15.32
CA TRP A 404 -6.26 -13.79 16.25
C TRP A 404 -5.96 -12.78 17.33
N GLY A 405 -6.99 -12.37 18.04
CA GLY A 405 -6.85 -11.35 19.05
C GLY A 405 -8.10 -11.13 19.86
N SER A 406 -8.03 -10.10 20.69
CA SER A 406 -9.19 -9.57 21.40
C SER A 406 -9.48 -8.12 21.01
N VAL A 407 -10.64 -7.62 21.41
CA VAL A 407 -10.92 -6.19 21.51
C VAL A 407 -10.84 -5.78 22.98
N GLY A 408 -10.29 -4.62 23.27
CA GLY A 408 -10.14 -4.17 24.65
C GLY A 408 -10.00 -2.66 24.79
N ILE A 409 -9.79 -2.23 26.02
CA ILE A 409 -9.64 -0.83 26.38
C ILE A 409 -8.15 -0.50 26.40
N SER A 410 -7.71 0.30 25.43
CA SER A 410 -6.41 0.96 25.49
C SER A 410 -6.52 2.19 26.38
N TYR A 411 -5.60 2.41 27.31
CA TYR A 411 -5.69 3.50 28.29
C TYR A 411 -4.34 4.09 28.70
N ASP A 412 -4.32 5.36 29.07
CA ASP A 412 -3.14 6.01 29.67
C ASP A 412 -3.11 5.74 31.18
N LYS A 413 -2.10 4.98 31.63
CA LYS A 413 -1.88 4.57 33.03
C LYS A 413 -1.75 5.75 34.00
N ARG A 414 -1.49 6.96 33.50
CA ARG A 414 -1.38 8.19 34.31
C ARG A 414 -2.74 8.85 34.57
N LYS A 415 -3.73 8.57 33.71
CA LYS A 415 -5.08 9.16 33.77
C LYS A 415 -6.12 8.17 34.30
N VAL A 416 -6.02 6.91 33.89
CA VAL A 416 -6.96 5.84 34.23
C VAL A 416 -6.30 4.87 35.20
N SER A 417 -6.96 4.61 36.33
CA SER A 417 -6.46 3.64 37.30
C SER A 417 -6.93 2.23 36.95
N GLN A 418 -6.07 1.24 37.21
CA GLN A 418 -6.41 -0.18 37.04
C GLN A 418 -7.66 -0.57 37.86
N ALA A 419 -7.82 0.02 39.05
CA ALA A 419 -8.98 -0.24 39.92
C ALA A 419 -10.30 0.29 39.32
N ASP A 420 -10.27 1.41 38.59
CA ASP A 420 -11.46 1.91 37.89
C ASP A 420 -11.84 0.98 36.73
N LEU A 421 -10.85 0.48 35.98
CA LEU A 421 -11.09 -0.48 34.89
C LEU A 421 -11.66 -1.80 35.40
N GLU A 422 -11.13 -2.32 36.51
CA GLU A 422 -11.61 -3.56 37.13
C GLU A 422 -13.02 -3.42 37.72
N ARG A 423 -13.37 -2.23 38.24
CA ARG A 423 -14.69 -1.94 38.80
C ARG A 423 -15.74 -1.71 37.71
N GLU A 424 -15.44 -0.88 36.73
CA GLU A 424 -16.43 -0.38 35.76
C GLU A 424 -16.48 -1.22 34.47
N GLY A 425 -15.41 -1.92 34.10
CA GLY A 425 -15.35 -2.63 32.81
C GLY A 425 -15.60 -1.67 31.63
N PHE A 426 -16.54 -2.01 30.76
CA PHE A 426 -16.95 -1.11 29.67
C PHE A 426 -17.79 0.09 30.15
N ASN A 427 -18.36 0.07 31.35
CA ASN A 427 -19.07 1.22 31.91
C ASN A 427 -18.15 2.40 32.23
N ILE A 428 -16.82 2.23 32.16
CA ILE A 428 -15.86 3.34 32.27
C ILE A 428 -16.06 4.41 31.18
N PHE A 429 -16.64 4.02 30.04
CA PHE A 429 -16.99 4.95 28.97
C PHE A 429 -18.16 5.86 29.33
N LEU A 430 -18.88 5.59 30.43
CA LEU A 430 -19.93 6.45 31.00
C LEU A 430 -19.50 7.18 32.28
N ASP A 431 -18.26 6.98 32.75
CA ASP A 431 -17.76 7.64 33.96
C ASP A 431 -17.45 9.13 33.68
N PRO A 432 -18.19 10.09 34.26
CA PRO A 432 -18.02 11.52 34.00
C PRO A 432 -16.61 12.04 34.27
N LYS A 433 -15.79 11.32 35.05
CA LYS A 433 -14.37 11.60 35.24
C LYS A 433 -13.60 11.73 33.92
N TYR A 434 -14.00 11.01 32.88
CA TYR A 434 -13.32 10.98 31.57
C TYR A 434 -14.07 11.74 30.47
N LYS A 435 -15.04 12.59 30.83
CA LYS A 435 -15.80 13.37 29.85
C LYS A 435 -14.88 14.20 28.93
N GLY A 436 -15.04 14.03 27.62
CA GLY A 436 -14.23 14.65 26.57
C GLY A 436 -12.85 14.02 26.37
N ASP A 437 -12.47 13.03 27.17
CA ASP A 437 -11.14 12.39 27.17
C ASP A 437 -11.22 10.91 26.72
N ILE A 438 -12.21 10.53 25.90
CA ILE A 438 -12.41 9.16 25.40
C ILE A 438 -12.55 9.11 23.87
N TYR A 439 -12.18 7.97 23.28
CA TYR A 439 -12.45 7.63 21.88
C TYR A 439 -13.47 6.48 21.76
N LEU A 440 -14.41 6.60 20.82
CA LEU A 440 -15.23 5.49 20.35
C LEU A 440 -14.75 5.05 18.96
N TYR A 441 -14.70 3.73 18.75
CA TYR A 441 -14.29 3.17 17.46
C TYR A 441 -15.48 3.19 16.47
N ASP A 442 -15.30 3.77 15.28
CA ASP A 442 -16.34 3.84 14.23
C ASP A 442 -16.49 2.49 13.52
N SER A 443 -17.02 1.53 14.26
CA SER A 443 -17.45 0.22 13.80
C SER A 443 -18.77 -0.08 14.46
N GLU A 444 -19.83 -0.28 13.66
CA GLU A 444 -21.16 -0.57 14.17
C GLU A 444 -21.16 -1.80 15.08
N ARG A 445 -20.32 -2.77 14.76
CA ARG A 445 -20.25 -4.05 15.43
C ARG A 445 -19.48 -3.95 16.74
N ASP A 446 -18.32 -3.31 16.73
CA ASP A 446 -17.46 -3.26 17.92
C ASP A 446 -18.00 -2.29 18.97
N SER A 447 -18.57 -1.16 18.54
CA SER A 447 -19.21 -0.21 19.46
C SER A 447 -20.50 -0.77 20.07
N LEU A 448 -21.35 -1.47 19.31
CA LEU A 448 -22.50 -2.16 19.91
C LEU A 448 -22.07 -3.35 20.79
N MET A 449 -21.04 -4.10 20.42
CA MET A 449 -20.49 -5.17 21.26
C MET A 449 -20.09 -4.64 22.64
N MET A 450 -19.37 -3.51 22.68
CA MET A 450 -18.99 -2.86 23.94
C MET A 450 -20.22 -2.58 24.81
N ALA A 451 -21.28 -2.01 24.24
CA ALA A 451 -22.52 -1.70 24.96
C ALA A 451 -23.29 -2.95 25.41
N LEU A 452 -23.40 -3.96 24.54
CA LEU A 452 -24.05 -5.25 24.87
C LEU A 452 -23.32 -5.94 26.02
N LYS A 453 -21.99 -5.99 25.98
CA LYS A 453 -21.18 -6.56 27.06
C LYS A 453 -21.29 -5.77 28.36
N ALA A 454 -21.29 -4.43 28.29
CA ALA A 454 -21.51 -3.57 29.45
C ALA A 454 -22.86 -3.84 30.14
N LEU A 455 -23.88 -4.22 29.37
CA LEU A 455 -25.22 -4.59 29.85
C LEU A 455 -25.35 -6.08 30.23
N GLY A 456 -24.31 -6.89 30.01
CA GLY A 456 -24.29 -8.33 30.30
C GLY A 456 -24.99 -9.20 29.24
N TYR A 457 -25.28 -8.66 28.06
CA TYR A 457 -25.86 -9.39 26.94
C TYR A 457 -24.80 -10.06 26.06
N SER A 458 -25.23 -11.03 25.27
CA SER A 458 -24.38 -11.61 24.23
C SER A 458 -24.16 -10.59 23.12
N MET A 459 -22.93 -10.53 22.60
CA MET A 459 -22.64 -9.68 21.44
C MET A 459 -23.25 -10.22 20.13
N ASN A 460 -23.75 -11.46 20.15
CA ASN A 460 -24.42 -12.15 19.05
C ASN A 460 -25.95 -12.19 19.23
N THR A 461 -26.51 -11.36 20.10
CA THR A 461 -27.95 -11.35 20.34
C THR A 461 -28.75 -10.98 19.08
N GLU A 462 -29.87 -11.66 18.90
CA GLU A 462 -30.88 -11.36 17.87
C GLU A 462 -32.11 -10.67 18.49
N ASN A 463 -32.11 -10.45 19.80
CA ASN A 463 -33.21 -9.84 20.52
C ASN A 463 -33.23 -8.32 20.29
N GLU A 464 -34.27 -7.84 19.61
CA GLU A 464 -34.44 -6.41 19.34
C GLU A 464 -34.44 -5.55 20.60
N GLN A 465 -34.94 -6.05 21.73
CA GLN A 465 -34.93 -5.30 22.98
C GLN A 465 -33.49 -5.09 23.47
N GLU A 466 -32.67 -6.13 23.49
CA GLU A 466 -31.28 -6.06 23.92
C GLU A 466 -30.44 -5.13 23.01
N LEU A 467 -30.72 -5.16 21.71
CA LEU A 467 -30.10 -4.25 20.74
C LEU A 467 -30.52 -2.78 20.97
N ASN A 468 -31.79 -2.53 21.31
CA ASN A 468 -32.26 -1.19 21.65
C ASN A 468 -31.70 -0.71 22.99
N ASP A 469 -31.53 -1.59 23.98
CA ASP A 469 -30.91 -1.26 25.26
C ASP A 469 -29.43 -0.86 25.05
N ALA A 470 -28.69 -1.59 24.20
CA ALA A 470 -27.33 -1.23 23.80
C ALA A 470 -27.28 0.11 23.04
N TYR A 471 -28.25 0.39 22.17
CA TYR A 471 -28.40 1.70 21.54
C TYR A 471 -28.58 2.81 22.58
N HIS A 472 -29.44 2.63 23.57
CA HIS A 472 -29.67 3.65 24.61
C HIS A 472 -28.45 3.85 25.51
N TRP A 473 -27.67 2.80 25.77
CA TRP A 473 -26.39 2.92 26.45
C TRP A 473 -25.40 3.77 25.64
N LEU A 474 -25.27 3.53 24.32
CA LEU A 474 -24.43 4.33 23.43
C LEU A 474 -24.94 5.76 23.28
N GLU A 475 -26.26 5.93 23.22
CA GLU A 475 -26.93 7.23 23.18
C GLU A 475 -26.59 8.06 24.42
N ALA A 476 -26.62 7.44 25.61
CA ALA A 476 -26.21 8.07 26.85
C ALA A 476 -24.72 8.43 26.82
N CYS A 477 -23.85 7.54 26.31
CA CYS A 477 -22.42 7.79 26.15
C CYS A 477 -22.19 9.04 25.30
N VAL A 478 -22.70 9.08 24.06
CA VAL A 478 -22.44 10.21 23.16
C VAL A 478 -23.05 11.52 23.66
N LYS A 479 -24.21 11.50 24.33
CA LYS A 479 -24.84 12.70 24.90
C LYS A 479 -24.12 13.26 26.10
N THR A 480 -23.53 12.41 26.95
CA THR A 480 -23.01 12.85 28.26
C THR A 480 -21.49 13.00 28.27
N MET A 481 -20.79 12.22 27.45
CA MET A 481 -19.34 12.04 27.53
C MET A 481 -18.55 12.79 26.46
N ASN A 482 -19.20 13.33 25.43
CA ASN A 482 -18.55 14.02 24.30
C ASN A 482 -17.35 13.22 23.71
N PRO A 483 -17.56 11.95 23.30
CA PRO A 483 -16.49 11.13 22.71
C PRO A 483 -16.11 11.61 21.31
N GLU A 484 -14.84 11.43 20.94
CA GLU A 484 -14.43 11.50 19.52
C GLU A 484 -14.67 10.12 18.87
N ILE A 485 -15.48 10.07 17.81
CA ILE A 485 -15.74 8.84 17.04
C ILE A 485 -14.71 8.78 15.89
N VAL A 486 -13.86 7.76 15.90
CA VAL A 486 -12.69 7.66 15.00
C VAL A 486 -12.48 6.22 14.50
N THR A 487 -11.74 6.07 13.41
CA THR A 487 -11.31 4.77 12.86
C THR A 487 -9.86 4.47 13.27
N ASP A 488 -8.99 4.17 12.30
CA ASP A 488 -7.58 3.84 12.51
C ASP A 488 -6.78 4.98 13.14
N GLU A 489 -7.28 6.23 13.09
CA GLU A 489 -6.63 7.38 13.74
C GLU A 489 -6.49 7.21 15.25
N ILE A 490 -7.34 6.37 15.86
CA ILE A 490 -7.27 6.05 17.29
C ILE A 490 -5.90 5.48 17.68
N ILE A 491 -5.24 4.75 16.79
CA ILE A 491 -3.99 4.03 17.06
C ILE A 491 -2.88 5.04 17.39
N ASP A 492 -2.64 5.99 16.49
CA ASP A 492 -1.61 7.02 16.69
C ASP A 492 -2.00 8.02 17.79
N ASN A 493 -3.29 8.37 17.87
CA ASN A 493 -3.78 9.28 18.91
C ASN A 493 -3.57 8.70 20.31
N MET A 494 -3.79 7.40 20.48
CA MET A 494 -3.56 6.70 21.76
C MET A 494 -2.08 6.44 22.01
N ALA A 495 -1.27 6.14 21.00
CA ALA A 495 0.19 6.10 21.15
C ALA A 495 0.75 7.45 21.67
N GLN A 496 0.19 8.57 21.21
CA GLN A 496 0.52 9.92 21.68
C GLN A 496 -0.14 10.30 23.01
N ALA A 497 -0.94 9.41 23.61
CA ALA A 497 -1.71 9.65 24.83
C ALA A 497 -2.60 10.92 24.76
N ARG A 498 -3.21 11.18 23.59
CA ARG A 498 -4.11 12.33 23.40
C ARG A 498 -5.37 12.23 24.25
N LYS A 499 -5.91 11.01 24.40
CA LYS A 499 -7.08 10.70 25.21
C LYS A 499 -6.75 9.75 26.37
N ALA A 500 -7.63 9.67 27.37
CA ALA A 500 -7.47 8.78 28.52
C ALA A 500 -7.67 7.31 28.15
N LEU A 501 -8.69 7.01 27.35
CA LEU A 501 -9.03 5.63 26.96
C LEU A 501 -9.78 5.55 25.64
N GLY A 502 -9.75 4.37 25.02
CA GLY A 502 -10.46 4.07 23.79
C GLY A 502 -10.55 2.57 23.51
N LEU A 503 -11.56 2.17 22.75
CA LEU A 503 -11.76 0.79 22.33
C LEU A 503 -10.86 0.47 21.14
N ILE A 504 -9.96 -0.52 21.26
CA ILE A 504 -8.97 -0.85 20.22
C ILE A 504 -8.81 -2.37 20.10
N TYR A 505 -8.46 -2.84 18.90
CA TYR A 505 -8.02 -4.21 18.65
C TYR A 505 -6.67 -4.51 19.31
N SER A 506 -6.55 -5.69 19.92
CA SER A 506 -5.39 -6.15 20.68
C SER A 506 -4.02 -5.96 19.99
N GLY A 507 -3.87 -6.26 18.70
CA GLY A 507 -2.59 -6.01 18.02
C GLY A 507 -2.25 -4.53 17.85
N ASP A 508 -3.24 -3.67 17.62
CA ASP A 508 -3.02 -2.22 17.61
C ASP A 508 -2.72 -1.70 19.02
N GLY A 509 -3.37 -2.27 20.04
CA GLY A 509 -3.02 -2.06 21.44
C GLY A 509 -1.59 -2.48 21.78
N ALA A 510 -1.08 -3.52 21.13
CA ALA A 510 0.30 -3.97 21.29
C ALA A 510 1.28 -2.97 20.67
N TYR A 511 0.98 -2.45 19.48
CA TYR A 511 1.73 -1.35 18.88
C TYR A 511 1.72 -0.09 19.77
N VAL A 512 0.55 0.37 20.20
CA VAL A 512 0.38 1.54 21.09
C VAL A 512 1.22 1.40 22.37
N SER A 513 1.19 0.23 22.99
CA SER A 513 1.97 -0.07 24.20
C SER A 513 3.47 -0.13 23.94
N SER A 514 3.88 -0.53 22.73
CA SER A 514 5.28 -0.59 22.32
C SER A 514 5.88 0.79 22.06
N GLU A 515 5.10 1.72 21.50
CA GLU A 515 5.53 3.11 21.25
C GLU A 515 5.48 3.96 22.53
N ASN A 516 4.51 3.71 23.42
CA ASN A 516 4.36 4.47 24.66
C ASN A 516 4.14 3.56 25.88
N ARG A 517 5.16 3.48 26.74
CA ARG A 517 5.16 2.66 27.96
C ARG A 517 4.08 3.05 28.99
N ASN A 518 3.58 4.28 28.92
CA ASN A 518 2.49 4.75 29.77
C ASN A 518 1.12 4.24 29.31
N MET A 519 1.03 3.64 28.12
CA MET A 519 -0.20 3.02 27.65
C MET A 519 -0.33 1.60 28.18
N GLY A 520 -1.55 1.21 28.52
CA GLY A 520 -1.94 -0.13 28.93
C GLY A 520 -3.10 -0.63 28.07
N PHE A 521 -3.34 -1.94 28.14
CA PHE A 521 -4.46 -2.59 27.48
C PHE A 521 -5.20 -3.48 28.49
N PHE A 522 -6.51 -3.36 28.54
CA PHE A 522 -7.37 -4.03 29.49
C PHE A 522 -8.52 -4.77 28.79
N MET A 523 -8.71 -6.05 29.16
CA MET A 523 -9.84 -6.87 28.72
C MET A 523 -10.88 -6.95 29.85
N PRO A 524 -12.10 -6.44 29.67
CA PRO A 524 -13.12 -6.46 30.72
C PRO A 524 -13.56 -7.86 31.19
N ASN A 525 -13.98 -7.94 32.46
CA ASN A 525 -14.53 -9.15 33.10
C ASN A 525 -15.99 -9.43 32.71
N GLU A 526 -16.63 -8.50 32.01
CA GLU A 526 -17.96 -8.69 31.42
C GLU A 526 -17.89 -9.57 30.17
N GLY A 527 -16.69 -9.78 29.64
CA GLY A 527 -16.44 -10.47 28.37
C GLY A 527 -16.13 -9.49 27.26
N THR A 528 -15.48 -9.96 26.21
CA THR A 528 -15.18 -9.18 25.00
C THR A 528 -15.23 -10.06 23.76
N ASN A 529 -14.97 -9.45 22.60
CA ASN A 529 -14.77 -10.17 21.35
C ASN A 529 -13.38 -10.80 21.30
N ILE A 530 -13.32 -12.09 20.98
CA ILE A 530 -12.15 -12.82 20.51
C ILE A 530 -12.36 -13.04 19.02
N TRP A 531 -11.56 -12.37 18.21
CA TRP A 531 -11.67 -12.46 16.76
C TRP A 531 -10.58 -13.35 16.20
N THR A 532 -10.92 -14.03 15.11
CA THR A 532 -9.97 -14.81 14.32
C THR A 532 -10.12 -14.43 12.86
N ASP A 533 -9.02 -14.01 12.24
CA ASP A 533 -8.92 -13.97 10.80
C ASP A 533 -8.29 -15.28 10.33
N ALA A 534 -8.87 -15.90 9.31
CA ALA A 534 -8.46 -17.24 8.90
C ALA A 534 -8.36 -17.37 7.38
N MET A 535 -7.41 -18.20 6.94
CA MET A 535 -7.21 -18.53 5.54
C MET A 535 -8.31 -19.47 5.06
N VAL A 536 -8.97 -19.11 3.96
CA VAL A 536 -10.00 -19.93 3.29
C VAL A 536 -9.74 -20.02 1.80
N ILE A 537 -10.22 -21.09 1.17
CA ILE A 537 -10.09 -21.31 -0.28
C ILE A 537 -11.44 -21.07 -0.97
N PRO A 538 -11.54 -20.09 -1.89
CA PRO A 538 -12.74 -19.90 -2.72
C PRO A 538 -13.02 -21.10 -3.62
N LYS A 539 -14.29 -21.31 -3.94
CA LYS A 539 -14.73 -22.40 -4.82
C LYS A 539 -14.23 -22.25 -6.27
N ASN A 540 -13.91 -21.03 -6.69
CA ASN A 540 -13.35 -20.70 -8.01
C ASN A 540 -11.81 -20.55 -7.98
N ALA A 541 -11.13 -21.01 -6.92
CA ALA A 541 -9.68 -21.02 -6.84
C ALA A 541 -9.07 -21.88 -7.96
N LYS A 542 -7.97 -21.40 -8.55
CA LYS A 542 -7.30 -22.07 -9.68
C LYS A 542 -6.16 -22.97 -9.22
N ASN A 543 -5.48 -22.61 -8.14
CA ASN A 543 -4.26 -23.26 -7.66
C ASN A 543 -4.42 -23.80 -6.23
N VAL A 544 -5.44 -24.64 -6.00
CA VAL A 544 -5.74 -25.22 -4.67
C VAL A 544 -4.53 -25.91 -4.00
N PRO A 545 -3.71 -26.73 -4.70
CA PRO A 545 -2.55 -27.36 -4.08
C PRO A 545 -1.50 -26.34 -3.57
N LEU A 546 -1.31 -25.25 -4.31
CA LEU A 546 -0.38 -24.18 -3.93
C LEU A 546 -0.94 -23.36 -2.76
N ALA A 547 -2.25 -23.10 -2.73
CA ALA A 547 -2.92 -22.45 -1.61
C ALA A 547 -2.78 -23.26 -0.31
N LEU A 548 -2.96 -24.59 -0.38
CA LEU A 548 -2.72 -25.48 0.76
C LEU A 548 -1.26 -25.48 1.21
N GLU A 549 -0.31 -25.40 0.28
CA GLU A 549 1.11 -25.32 0.63
C GLU A 549 1.46 -24.02 1.33
N PHE A 550 0.88 -22.90 0.88
CA PHE A 550 1.02 -21.62 1.56
C PHE A 550 0.44 -21.63 2.98
N MET A 551 -0.74 -22.23 3.18
CA MET A 551 -1.35 -22.40 4.50
C MET A 551 -0.43 -23.18 5.45
N LYS A 552 0.22 -24.25 4.99
CA LYS A 552 1.18 -25.00 5.81
C LYS A 552 2.41 -24.14 6.11
N PHE A 553 2.97 -23.51 5.09
CA PHE A 553 4.20 -22.74 5.17
C PHE A 553 4.09 -21.59 6.19
N ILE A 554 3.01 -20.81 6.12
CA ILE A 554 2.89 -19.58 6.92
C ILE A 554 2.70 -19.86 8.42
N ILE A 555 2.18 -21.04 8.78
CA ILE A 555 1.97 -21.49 10.16
C ILE A 555 3.23 -22.12 10.77
N GLN A 556 4.23 -22.50 9.96
CA GLN A 556 5.49 -23.03 10.47
C GLN A 556 6.15 -22.02 11.42
N GLU A 557 6.68 -22.51 12.54
CA GLU A 557 7.19 -21.72 13.68
C GLU A 557 8.05 -20.51 13.25
N ALA A 558 9.07 -20.72 12.40
CA ALA A 558 9.95 -19.65 11.93
C ALA A 558 9.22 -18.58 11.10
N ASN A 559 8.29 -18.98 10.23
CA ASN A 559 7.56 -18.07 9.36
C ASN A 559 6.47 -17.32 10.13
N ALA A 560 5.71 -18.04 10.97
CA ALA A 560 4.69 -17.46 11.83
C ALA A 560 5.30 -16.45 12.80
N LYS A 561 6.49 -16.73 13.35
CA LYS A 561 7.24 -15.81 14.20
C LYS A 561 7.59 -14.51 13.47
N ASP A 562 8.31 -14.61 12.35
CA ASP A 562 8.73 -13.42 11.61
C ASP A 562 7.53 -12.62 11.06
N ASN A 563 6.42 -13.30 10.77
CA ASN A 563 5.18 -12.67 10.32
C ASN A 563 4.50 -11.92 11.47
N SER A 564 4.30 -12.57 12.62
CA SER A 564 3.67 -11.98 13.81
C SER A 564 4.52 -10.85 14.42
N GLU A 565 5.85 -11.01 14.49
CA GLU A 565 6.75 -9.93 14.92
C GLU A 565 6.69 -8.71 14.00
N TYR A 566 6.52 -8.94 12.69
CA TYR A 566 6.44 -7.86 11.72
C TYR A 566 5.10 -7.13 11.82
N VAL A 567 3.99 -7.87 11.73
CA VAL A 567 2.63 -7.32 11.68
C VAL A 567 2.16 -6.82 13.04
N GLY A 568 2.49 -7.51 14.12
CA GLY A 568 2.16 -7.13 15.50
C GLY A 568 0.94 -7.83 16.11
N TYR A 569 0.20 -8.63 15.32
CA TYR A 569 -0.93 -9.44 15.82
C TYR A 569 -0.48 -10.81 16.34
N THR A 570 -1.27 -11.38 17.24
CA THR A 570 -1.00 -12.67 17.88
C THR A 570 -0.94 -13.79 16.85
N SER A 571 0.18 -14.52 16.85
CA SER A 571 0.33 -15.73 16.04
C SER A 571 -0.71 -16.80 16.44
N PRO A 572 -1.31 -17.53 15.49
CA PRO A 572 -2.14 -18.68 15.77
C PRO A 572 -1.31 -19.90 16.17
N ASN A 573 -0.01 -19.92 15.84
CA ASN A 573 0.91 -20.97 16.28
C ASN A 573 1.22 -20.80 17.77
N GLU A 574 0.84 -21.79 18.58
CA GLU A 574 0.88 -21.74 20.06
C GLU A 574 2.29 -21.48 20.60
N LYS A 575 3.31 -22.16 20.04
CA LYS A 575 4.70 -21.97 20.49
C LYS A 575 5.22 -20.57 20.18
N VAL A 576 4.86 -20.04 19.01
CA VAL A 576 5.25 -18.70 18.58
C VAL A 576 4.57 -17.64 19.44
N GLU A 577 3.29 -17.82 19.75
CA GLU A 577 2.56 -16.96 20.69
C GLU A 577 3.28 -16.92 22.05
N GLU A 578 3.56 -18.09 22.63
CA GLU A 578 4.26 -18.20 23.91
C GLU A 578 5.64 -17.53 23.88
N GLU A 579 6.44 -17.80 22.84
CA GLU A 579 7.78 -17.22 22.69
C GLU A 579 7.72 -15.69 22.58
N LEU A 580 6.84 -15.17 21.73
CA LEU A 580 6.73 -13.74 21.47
C LEU A 580 6.16 -12.96 22.65
N SER A 581 5.26 -13.57 23.44
CA SER A 581 4.77 -13.00 24.69
C SER A 581 5.87 -12.82 25.75
N GLN A 582 6.93 -13.62 25.69
CA GLN A 582 8.07 -13.58 26.63
C GLN A 582 9.25 -12.76 26.11
N THR A 583 9.28 -12.46 24.81
CA THR A 583 10.38 -11.79 24.12
C THR A 583 9.95 -10.43 23.58
N THR A 584 9.53 -10.36 22.32
CA THR A 584 9.22 -9.12 21.59
C THR A 584 8.08 -8.33 22.23
N PHE A 585 7.05 -9.02 22.74
CA PHE A 585 5.88 -8.41 23.38
C PHE A 585 5.86 -8.58 24.90
N LYS A 586 7.03 -8.78 25.53
CA LYS A 586 7.13 -8.95 26.97
C LYS A 586 6.50 -7.79 27.75
N GLY A 587 5.48 -8.09 28.54
CA GLY A 587 4.77 -7.10 29.37
C GLY A 587 3.74 -6.26 28.60
N ILE A 588 3.47 -6.58 27.33
CA ILE A 588 2.41 -5.98 26.53
C ILE A 588 1.18 -6.88 26.63
N SER A 589 0.27 -6.56 27.55
CA SER A 589 -0.95 -7.35 27.80
C SER A 589 -1.86 -7.49 26.58
N ALA A 590 -1.74 -6.57 25.62
CA ALA A 590 -2.52 -6.60 24.40
C ALA A 590 -2.11 -7.75 23.45
N TYR A 591 -0.90 -8.28 23.53
CA TYR A 591 -0.45 -9.31 22.58
C TYR A 591 -0.97 -10.72 22.91
N THR A 592 -1.38 -10.99 24.15
CA THR A 592 -1.81 -12.33 24.57
C THR A 592 -3.29 -12.31 24.91
N PRO A 593 -4.18 -12.72 23.98
CA PRO A 593 -5.62 -12.76 24.24
C PRO A 593 -5.96 -13.74 25.35
N ARG A 594 -7.03 -13.45 26.09
CA ARG A 594 -7.57 -14.38 27.09
C ARG A 594 -8.19 -15.59 26.40
N THR A 595 -7.87 -16.80 26.87
CA THR A 595 -8.43 -18.06 26.38
C THR A 595 -9.35 -18.71 27.42
N GLY A 596 -10.34 -19.48 26.96
CA GLY A 596 -11.21 -20.30 27.82
C GLY A 596 -12.12 -19.53 28.78
N TYR A 597 -12.30 -18.22 28.59
CA TYR A 597 -13.16 -17.41 29.45
C TYR A 597 -14.60 -17.43 28.95
N ALA A 598 -15.52 -17.96 29.75
CA ALA A 598 -16.89 -18.26 29.35
C ALA A 598 -17.73 -17.07 28.85
N LYS A 599 -17.33 -15.83 29.17
CA LYS A 599 -18.03 -14.62 28.71
C LYS A 599 -17.43 -14.00 27.46
N ASP A 600 -16.24 -14.46 27.04
CA ASP A 600 -15.67 -14.04 25.77
C ASP A 600 -16.38 -14.77 24.64
N GLU A 601 -16.64 -14.06 23.55
CA GLU A 601 -17.39 -14.57 22.41
C GLU A 601 -16.65 -14.29 21.10
N VAL A 602 -16.98 -15.03 20.04
CA VAL A 602 -16.56 -14.78 18.65
C VAL A 602 -17.77 -14.26 17.89
N PHE A 603 -17.57 -13.36 16.93
CA PHE A 603 -18.71 -12.85 16.15
C PHE A 603 -19.33 -13.93 15.27
N GLY A 604 -20.65 -14.03 15.34
CA GLY A 604 -21.48 -14.74 14.40
C GLY A 604 -22.06 -13.81 13.34
N TYR A 605 -22.49 -14.39 12.22
CA TYR A 605 -23.16 -13.72 11.14
C TYR A 605 -24.66 -14.02 11.14
N ASN A 606 -25.45 -12.96 11.33
CA ASN A 606 -26.89 -12.94 11.11
C ASN A 606 -27.27 -11.69 10.29
N GLU A 607 -27.87 -11.86 9.12
CA GLU A 607 -28.17 -10.75 8.21
C GLU A 607 -29.19 -9.76 8.80
N THR A 608 -30.21 -10.26 9.52
CA THR A 608 -31.25 -9.45 10.13
C THR A 608 -30.68 -8.59 11.24
N ALA A 609 -29.95 -9.21 12.18
CA ALA A 609 -29.32 -8.49 13.29
C ALA A 609 -28.33 -7.44 12.78
N ARG A 610 -27.52 -7.77 11.76
CA ARG A 610 -26.58 -6.82 11.13
C ARG A 610 -27.28 -5.56 10.61
N LYS A 611 -28.41 -5.69 9.89
CA LYS A 611 -29.16 -4.54 9.36
C LYS A 611 -29.70 -3.64 10.47
N ILE A 612 -30.17 -4.24 11.57
CA ILE A 612 -30.63 -3.52 12.75
C ILE A 612 -29.46 -2.78 13.41
N ILE A 613 -28.35 -3.47 13.67
CA ILE A 613 -27.11 -2.90 14.24
C ILE A 613 -26.62 -1.69 13.43
N ALA A 614 -26.53 -1.82 12.10
CA ALA A 614 -26.11 -0.73 11.23
C ALA A 614 -27.05 0.50 11.30
N THR A 615 -28.36 0.25 11.41
CA THR A 615 -29.37 1.31 11.57
C THR A 615 -29.22 2.00 12.94
N LEU A 616 -29.06 1.23 14.01
CA LEU A 616 -28.87 1.76 15.36
C LEU A 616 -27.56 2.56 15.47
N TRP A 617 -26.46 2.06 14.92
CA TRP A 617 -25.19 2.79 14.89
C TRP A 617 -25.29 4.13 14.15
N SER A 618 -25.96 4.13 12.99
CA SER A 618 -26.24 5.38 12.26
C SER A 618 -27.00 6.39 13.11
N ARG A 619 -27.99 5.93 13.89
CA ARG A 619 -28.73 6.78 14.84
C ARG A 619 -27.83 7.30 15.97
N VAL A 620 -26.91 6.50 16.50
CA VAL A 620 -25.93 6.95 17.51
C VAL A 620 -25.09 8.09 16.96
N LYS A 621 -24.57 7.98 15.72
CA LYS A 621 -23.78 9.04 15.08
C LYS A 621 -24.57 10.33 14.85
N VAL A 622 -25.85 10.21 14.49
CA VAL A 622 -26.76 11.38 14.39
C VAL A 622 -26.94 12.05 15.75
N VAL A 623 -27.14 11.28 16.82
CA VAL A 623 -27.25 11.84 18.18
C VAL A 623 -25.96 12.52 18.59
N ALA A 624 -24.80 11.89 18.36
CA ALA A 624 -23.49 12.46 18.69
C ALA A 624 -23.27 13.82 17.98
N SER A 625 -23.64 13.91 16.70
CA SER A 625 -23.52 15.14 15.91
C SER A 625 -24.45 16.27 16.40
N ASN A 626 -25.54 15.93 17.08
CA ASN A 626 -26.52 16.89 17.62
C ASN A 626 -26.30 17.20 19.11
N ALA A 627 -25.31 16.59 19.75
CA ALA A 627 -25.04 16.74 21.17
C ALA A 627 -24.13 17.95 21.52
N GLU A 628 -23.83 18.81 20.53
CA GLU A 628 -23.05 20.05 20.70
C GLU A 628 -23.71 21.10 21.61
#